data_AF-A0AAD9VJF8-F1
#
_entry.id   AF-A0AAD9VJF8-F1
#
_cell.length_a   1.000
_cell.length_b   1.000
_cell.length_c   1.000
_cell.angle_alpha   90.00
_cell.angle_beta   90.00
_cell.angle_gamma   90.00
#
_symmetry.space_group_name_H-M   'P 1'
#
loop_
_entity.id
_entity.type
_entity.pdbx_description
1 polymer ?
#
loop_
_entity_poly.entity_id
_entity_poly.type
_entity_poly.pdbx_seq_one_letter_code
_entity_poly.pdbx_strand_id
1 'polypeptide(L)'
;MYQELKKRLNDVCSSDDLKRWLDECDTLLQSIEDNFKYAKVWEKNRKITQVINLKFLRIRAVRKLKEIIGGEYGESSNNQEEKRVFWVDIDAAFKNRITSGMVVNVTHILPQEFLANSFSLIAKHINTSIERFSAIKVNTEFYAEFIKHDDTTEIKSFNTKTCAIDATISLEEWYEDQVSSPILKKMEEFQERDSGWALSRIENICVNINKHTPMCAGCYIKTPTYIRDKKAVINIKSNDCACFAW
;
A
#
# COMPACT_ATOMS: atom_id res chain seq x y z
N MET A 1 9.42 -18.44 -3.40
CA MET A 1 8.04 -18.41 -3.93
C MET A 1 7.83 -17.24 -4.89
N TYR A 2 7.92 -15.97 -4.47
CA TYR A 2 7.72 -14.84 -5.40
C TYR A 2 8.72 -14.79 -6.56
N GLN A 3 10.03 -14.84 -6.26
CA GLN A 3 11.07 -14.83 -7.31
C GLN A 3 10.93 -16.01 -8.27
N GLU A 4 10.53 -17.18 -7.75
CA GLU A 4 10.24 -18.37 -8.55
C GLU A 4 9.04 -18.16 -9.48
N LEU A 5 7.94 -17.61 -8.96
CA LEU A 5 6.74 -17.30 -9.76
C LEU A 5 7.01 -16.23 -10.81
N LYS A 6 7.81 -15.21 -10.47
CA LYS A 6 8.26 -14.16 -11.40
C LYS A 6 9.10 -14.75 -12.52
N LYS A 7 10.07 -15.63 -12.19
CA LYS A 7 10.89 -16.32 -13.19
C LYS A 7 10.02 -17.16 -14.13
N ARG A 8 9.12 -17.98 -13.56
CA ARG A 8 8.14 -18.76 -14.34
C ARG A 8 7.33 -17.88 -15.29
N LEU A 9 6.85 -16.72 -14.85
CA LEU A 9 6.08 -15.79 -15.72
C LEU A 9 6.91 -15.25 -16.89
N ASN A 10 8.21 -15.03 -16.70
CA ASN A 10 9.09 -14.62 -17.80
C ASN A 10 9.30 -15.76 -18.81
N ASP A 11 9.39 -17.00 -18.35
CA ASP A 11 9.58 -18.20 -19.17
C ASP A 11 8.30 -18.64 -19.93
N VAL A 12 7.12 -18.15 -19.54
CA VAL A 12 5.85 -18.46 -20.23
C VAL A 12 5.80 -17.78 -21.60
N CYS A 13 5.64 -18.58 -22.66
CA CYS A 13 5.69 -18.11 -24.05
C CYS A 13 4.36 -18.13 -24.81
N SER A 14 3.33 -18.86 -24.36
CA SER A 14 2.05 -18.98 -25.09
C SER A 14 0.86 -18.36 -24.33
N SER A 15 -0.20 -18.00 -25.07
CA SER A 15 -1.47 -17.54 -24.48
C SER A 15 -2.07 -18.60 -23.55
N ASP A 16 -1.99 -19.88 -23.91
CA ASP A 16 -2.59 -20.96 -23.11
C ASP A 16 -1.80 -21.24 -21.83
N ASP A 17 -0.47 -21.13 -21.89
CA ASP A 17 0.37 -21.22 -20.71
C ASP A 17 0.14 -20.03 -19.76
N LEU A 18 -0.09 -18.82 -20.29
CA LEU A 18 -0.47 -17.66 -19.47
C LEU A 18 -1.83 -17.85 -18.81
N LYS A 19 -2.83 -18.38 -19.52
CA LYS A 19 -4.15 -18.69 -18.93
C LYS A 19 -4.04 -19.70 -17.80
N ARG A 20 -3.32 -20.81 -18.02
CA ARG A 20 -3.06 -21.81 -16.96
C ARG A 20 -2.34 -21.21 -15.76
N TRP A 21 -1.34 -20.37 -16.01
CA TRP A 21 -0.60 -19.68 -14.96
C TRP A 21 -1.48 -18.70 -14.17
N LEU A 22 -2.43 -18.01 -14.84
CA LEU A 22 -3.43 -17.16 -14.18
C LEU A 22 -4.37 -17.99 -13.29
N ASP A 23 -4.85 -19.15 -13.76
CA ASP A 23 -5.69 -20.06 -12.97
C ASP A 23 -4.95 -20.59 -11.73
N GLU A 24 -3.65 -20.91 -11.87
CA GLU A 24 -2.80 -21.27 -10.72
C GLU A 24 -2.71 -20.12 -9.71
N CYS A 25 -2.54 -18.88 -10.18
CA CYS A 25 -2.47 -17.70 -9.31
C CYS A 25 -3.78 -17.47 -8.57
N ASP A 26 -4.92 -17.62 -9.25
CA ASP A 26 -6.24 -17.44 -8.64
C ASP A 26 -6.50 -18.53 -7.59
N THR A 27 -6.09 -19.77 -7.85
CA THR A 27 -6.13 -20.86 -6.87
C THR A 27 -5.26 -20.59 -5.65
N LEU A 28 -4.04 -20.05 -5.85
CA LEU A 28 -3.13 -19.69 -4.76
C LEU A 28 -3.66 -18.51 -3.93
N LEU A 29 -4.23 -17.50 -4.57
CA LEU A 29 -4.85 -16.36 -3.90
C LEU A 29 -6.00 -16.83 -3.00
N GLN A 30 -6.90 -17.65 -3.54
CA GLN A 30 -8.02 -18.22 -2.78
C GLN A 30 -7.53 -19.02 -1.57
N SER A 31 -6.52 -19.88 -1.76
CA SER A 31 -5.92 -20.66 -0.67
C SER A 31 -5.30 -19.78 0.41
N ILE A 32 -4.64 -18.67 0.04
CA ILE A 32 -4.06 -17.74 1.02
C ILE A 32 -5.18 -17.04 1.80
N GLU A 33 -6.24 -16.62 1.13
CA GLU A 33 -7.42 -15.97 1.72
C GLU A 33 -8.16 -16.88 2.69
N ASP A 34 -8.44 -18.13 2.30
CA ASP A 34 -9.11 -19.13 3.15
C ASP A 34 -8.30 -19.43 4.41
N ASN A 35 -6.99 -19.56 4.26
CA ASN A 35 -6.07 -19.80 5.38
C ASN A 35 -5.77 -18.52 6.18
N PHE A 36 -6.23 -17.35 5.74
CA PHE A 36 -5.91 -16.08 6.39
C PHE A 36 -6.65 -15.91 7.72
N LYS A 37 -7.91 -16.35 7.77
CA LYS A 37 -8.80 -16.21 8.94
C LYS A 37 -8.19 -16.80 10.22
N TYR A 38 -7.42 -17.88 10.07
CA TYR A 38 -6.82 -18.66 11.15
C TYR A 38 -5.35 -18.32 11.43
N ALA A 39 -4.74 -17.43 10.64
CA ALA A 39 -3.32 -17.10 10.76
C ALA A 39 -3.00 -16.22 11.98
N LYS A 40 -1.83 -16.43 12.60
CA LYS A 40 -1.30 -15.55 13.67
C LYS A 40 -0.93 -14.18 13.11
N VAL A 41 -0.88 -13.14 13.96
CA VAL A 41 -0.62 -11.74 13.54
C VAL A 41 0.64 -11.59 12.68
N TRP A 42 1.75 -12.25 13.05
CA TRP A 42 2.99 -12.18 12.29
C TRP A 42 2.91 -12.95 10.95
N GLU A 43 2.15 -14.04 10.88
CA GLU A 43 1.88 -14.78 9.63
C GLU A 43 1.02 -13.96 8.68
N LYS A 44 0.09 -13.16 9.21
CA LYS A 44 -0.79 -12.30 8.42
C LYS A 44 -0.02 -11.25 7.61
N ASN A 45 1.01 -10.63 8.19
CA ASN A 45 1.86 -9.69 7.45
C ASN A 45 2.58 -10.37 6.27
N ARG A 46 3.16 -11.55 6.51
CA ARG A 46 3.81 -12.36 5.46
C ARG A 46 2.83 -12.73 4.35
N LYS A 47 1.62 -13.16 4.71
CA LYS A 47 0.56 -13.50 3.75
C LYS A 47 0.10 -12.29 2.95
N ILE A 48 0.02 -11.09 3.54
CA ILE A 48 -0.32 -9.86 2.81
C ILE A 48 0.73 -9.53 1.76
N THR A 49 2.02 -9.62 2.10
CA THR A 49 3.10 -9.43 1.11
C THR A 49 2.98 -10.45 -0.02
N GLN A 50 2.61 -11.70 0.28
CA GLN A 50 2.35 -12.71 -0.75
C GLN A 50 1.16 -12.35 -1.64
N VAL A 51 0.06 -11.86 -1.07
CA VAL A 51 -1.13 -11.41 -1.82
C VAL A 51 -0.79 -10.23 -2.73
N ILE A 52 -0.10 -9.21 -2.21
CA ILE A 52 0.36 -8.05 -3.01
C ILE A 52 1.15 -8.52 -4.21
N ASN A 53 2.15 -9.36 -3.95
CA ASN A 53 3.03 -9.92 -4.97
C ASN A 53 2.29 -10.76 -6.01
N LEU A 54 1.35 -11.61 -5.59
CA LEU A 54 0.54 -12.44 -6.50
C LEU A 54 -0.44 -11.60 -7.31
N LYS A 55 -1.18 -10.68 -6.69
CA LYS A 55 -2.07 -9.74 -7.40
C LYS A 55 -1.27 -8.92 -8.42
N PHE A 56 -0.06 -8.48 -8.08
CA PHE A 56 0.83 -7.79 -9.00
C PHE A 56 1.27 -8.67 -10.17
N LEU A 57 1.80 -9.88 -9.93
CA LEU A 57 2.21 -10.78 -11.01
C LEU A 57 1.03 -11.17 -11.91
N ARG A 58 -0.16 -11.36 -11.33
CA ARG A 58 -1.41 -11.59 -12.08
C ARG A 58 -1.72 -10.45 -13.04
N ILE A 59 -1.63 -9.19 -12.57
CA ILE A 59 -1.81 -8.01 -13.43
C ILE A 59 -0.80 -8.02 -14.59
N ARG A 60 0.47 -8.35 -14.30
CA ARG A 60 1.52 -8.45 -15.32
C ARG A 60 1.22 -9.54 -16.36
N ALA A 61 0.77 -10.71 -15.91
CA ALA A 61 0.40 -11.81 -16.79
C ALA A 61 -0.81 -11.47 -17.68
N VAL A 62 -1.85 -10.81 -17.12
CA VAL A 62 -3.00 -10.34 -17.90
C VAL A 62 -2.57 -9.33 -18.97
N ARG A 63 -1.63 -8.43 -18.66
CA ARG A 63 -1.09 -7.49 -19.66
C ARG A 63 -0.34 -8.21 -20.78
N LYS A 64 0.57 -9.12 -20.44
CA LYS A 64 1.30 -9.95 -21.42
C LYS A 64 0.34 -10.76 -22.30
N LEU A 65 -0.73 -11.29 -21.71
CA LEU A 65 -1.77 -12.03 -22.44
C LEU A 65 -2.53 -11.12 -23.41
N LYS A 66 -2.87 -9.90 -23.00
CA LYS A 66 -3.49 -8.90 -23.88
C LYS A 66 -2.58 -8.51 -25.04
N GLU A 67 -1.27 -8.41 -24.83
CA GLU A 67 -0.30 -8.14 -25.90
C GLU A 67 -0.25 -9.29 -26.91
N ILE A 68 -0.28 -10.54 -26.44
CA ILE A 68 -0.25 -11.74 -27.30
C ILE A 68 -1.56 -11.90 -28.09
N ILE A 69 -2.72 -11.71 -27.44
CA ILE A 69 -4.04 -11.90 -28.07
C ILE A 69 -4.44 -10.67 -28.90
N GLY A 70 -4.15 -9.46 -28.41
CA GLY A 70 -4.46 -8.19 -29.06
C GLY A 70 -3.56 -7.87 -30.25
N GLY A 71 -2.49 -8.66 -30.48
CA GLY A 71 -1.67 -8.59 -31.68
C GLY A 71 -2.39 -9.01 -32.98
N GLU A 72 -3.61 -9.56 -32.90
CA GLU A 72 -4.37 -10.01 -34.09
C GLU A 72 -5.55 -9.14 -34.51
N TYR A 73 -5.98 -8.11 -33.76
CA TYR A 73 -7.02 -7.19 -34.22
C TYR A 73 -6.78 -5.77 -33.71
N GLY A 74 -6.67 -4.84 -34.67
CA GLY A 74 -6.31 -3.45 -34.46
C GLY A 74 -7.32 -2.58 -33.70
N GLU A 75 -6.80 -1.40 -33.34
CA GLU A 75 -7.38 -0.27 -32.62
C GLU A 75 -8.90 -0.09 -32.70
N SER A 76 -9.50 0.22 -31.54
CA SER A 76 -10.68 1.09 -31.48
C SER A 76 -10.55 2.03 -30.29
N SER A 77 -10.41 3.28 -30.67
CA SER A 77 -10.28 4.50 -29.90
C SER A 77 -11.41 4.69 -28.89
N ASN A 78 -11.06 5.21 -27.71
CA ASN A 78 -11.87 6.20 -27.03
C ASN A 78 -10.94 7.09 -26.20
N ASN A 79 -11.07 8.41 -26.40
CA ASN A 79 -10.41 9.50 -25.67
C ASN A 79 -10.77 9.50 -24.17
N GLN A 80 -10.35 8.47 -23.44
CA GLN A 80 -10.02 8.58 -22.03
C GLN A 80 -8.51 8.66 -22.01
N GLU A 81 -7.92 9.70 -21.39
CA GLU A 81 -6.49 9.67 -21.05
C GLU A 81 -6.16 8.26 -20.56
N GLU A 82 -5.29 7.55 -21.27
CA GLU A 82 -4.88 6.21 -20.87
C GLU A 82 -4.42 6.31 -19.42
N LYS A 83 -5.23 5.72 -18.52
CA LYS A 83 -4.99 5.84 -17.08
C LYS A 83 -3.61 5.27 -16.78
N ARG A 84 -2.64 6.15 -16.55
CA ARG A 84 -1.23 5.79 -16.30
C ARG A 84 -1.03 5.02 -14.99
N VAL A 85 -2.03 5.09 -14.11
CA VAL A 85 -2.14 4.36 -12.85
C VAL A 85 -3.58 3.93 -12.56
N PHE A 86 -3.76 2.85 -11.80
CA PHE A 86 -5.08 2.45 -11.29
C PHE A 86 -5.00 1.82 -9.89
N TRP A 87 -6.11 1.86 -9.16
CA TRP A 87 -6.21 1.28 -7.81
C TRP A 87 -6.65 -0.19 -7.85
N VAL A 88 -6.07 -1.00 -6.97
CA VAL A 88 -6.45 -2.39 -6.72
C VAL A 88 -6.61 -2.61 -5.22
N ASP A 89 -7.77 -3.10 -4.80
CA ASP A 89 -8.02 -3.43 -3.41
C ASP A 89 -7.24 -4.67 -2.96
N ILE A 90 -6.69 -4.60 -1.75
CA ILE A 90 -6.00 -5.69 -1.07
C ILE A 90 -6.82 -5.93 0.20
N ASP A 91 -7.61 -7.00 0.22
CA ASP A 91 -8.64 -7.23 1.23
C ASP A 91 -8.16 -7.00 2.68
N ALA A 92 -9.02 -6.33 3.46
CA ALA A 92 -8.75 -5.87 4.81
C ALA A 92 -8.75 -7.03 5.81
N ALA A 93 -7.64 -7.75 5.90
CA ALA A 93 -7.58 -9.00 6.64
C ALA A 93 -7.14 -8.87 8.13
N PHE A 94 -7.02 -7.62 8.63
CA PHE A 94 -6.78 -7.34 10.05
C PHE A 94 -7.98 -6.63 10.69
N LYS A 95 -8.34 -7.04 11.91
CA LYS A 95 -9.50 -6.50 12.67
C LYS A 95 -9.50 -4.97 12.84
N ASN A 96 -8.34 -4.31 12.74
CA ASN A 96 -8.19 -2.84 12.85
C ASN A 96 -7.85 -2.13 11.53
N ARG A 97 -7.67 -2.88 10.45
CA ARG A 97 -7.31 -2.32 9.14
C ARG A 97 -8.60 -2.02 8.39
N ILE A 98 -8.77 -0.74 8.05
CA ILE A 98 -9.96 -0.24 7.36
C ILE A 98 -9.90 -0.68 5.91
N THR A 99 -8.76 -0.43 5.26
CA THR A 99 -8.53 -0.77 3.85
C THR A 99 -7.03 -0.90 3.62
N SER A 100 -6.64 -1.89 2.82
CA SER A 100 -5.38 -1.87 2.10
C SER A 100 -5.70 -1.82 0.62
N GLY A 101 -4.94 -1.05 -0.14
CA GLY A 101 -5.00 -1.12 -1.60
C GLY A 101 -3.71 -0.61 -2.19
N MET A 102 -3.54 -0.80 -3.48
CA MET A 102 -2.33 -0.40 -4.18
C MET A 102 -2.65 0.38 -5.44
N VAL A 103 -1.86 1.41 -5.68
CA VAL A 103 -1.83 2.07 -6.98
C VAL A 103 -0.80 1.35 -7.84
N VAL A 104 -1.25 0.79 -8.95
CA VAL A 104 -0.43 0.00 -9.87
C VAL A 104 0.05 0.86 -11.01
N ASN A 105 1.35 0.81 -11.29
CA ASN A 105 1.94 1.52 -12.41
C ASN A 105 1.57 0.85 -13.74
N VAL A 106 1.21 1.65 -14.75
CA VAL A 106 1.01 1.19 -16.12
C VAL A 106 2.17 1.62 -17.01
N THR A 107 2.49 2.92 -17.04
CA THR A 107 3.38 3.49 -18.05
C THR A 107 4.51 4.36 -17.50
N HIS A 108 4.54 4.66 -16.20
CA HIS A 108 5.54 5.57 -15.66
C HIS A 108 6.93 4.92 -15.57
N ILE A 109 7.92 5.68 -16.00
CA ILE A 109 9.34 5.34 -15.85
C ILE A 109 9.96 6.14 -14.70
N LEU A 110 9.55 7.41 -14.55
CA LEU A 110 10.06 8.32 -13.54
C LEU A 110 9.27 8.20 -12.21
N PRO A 111 9.94 7.99 -11.07
CA PRO A 111 9.29 7.85 -9.76
C PRO A 111 8.44 9.07 -9.39
N GLN A 112 8.93 10.27 -9.68
CA GLN A 112 8.26 11.53 -9.37
C GLN A 112 6.89 11.61 -10.05
N GLU A 113 6.84 11.29 -11.35
CA GLU A 113 5.58 11.31 -12.11
C GLU A 113 4.60 10.25 -11.61
N PHE A 114 5.09 9.05 -11.30
CA PHE A 114 4.26 7.98 -10.78
C PHE A 114 3.63 8.37 -9.44
N LEU A 115 4.40 8.95 -8.52
CA LEU A 115 3.92 9.39 -7.21
C LEU A 115 2.91 10.54 -7.35
N ALA A 116 3.21 11.53 -8.19
CA ALA A 116 2.27 12.63 -8.48
C ALA A 116 0.93 12.12 -9.02
N ASN A 117 0.94 11.18 -9.98
CA ASN A 117 -0.28 10.62 -10.53
C ASN A 117 -1.02 9.67 -9.56
N SER A 118 -0.28 9.04 -8.64
CA SER A 118 -0.84 8.19 -7.59
C SER A 118 -1.60 9.00 -6.54
N PHE A 119 -1.21 10.26 -6.30
CA PHE A 119 -1.80 11.11 -5.27
C PHE A 119 -3.33 11.17 -5.34
N SER A 120 -3.89 11.42 -6.52
CA SER A 120 -5.34 11.57 -6.71
C SER A 120 -6.14 10.34 -6.24
N LEU A 121 -5.66 9.14 -6.54
CA LEU A 121 -6.27 7.89 -6.11
C LEU A 121 -6.12 7.69 -4.61
N ILE A 122 -4.92 7.92 -4.07
CA ILE A 122 -4.63 7.75 -2.66
C ILE A 122 -5.47 8.72 -1.81
N ALA A 123 -5.50 10.00 -2.19
CA ALA A 123 -6.26 11.05 -1.52
C ALA A 123 -7.75 10.72 -1.50
N LYS A 124 -8.31 10.19 -2.60
CA LYS A 124 -9.70 9.73 -2.65
C LYS A 124 -9.99 8.68 -1.57
N HIS A 125 -9.17 7.63 -1.47
CA HIS A 125 -9.36 6.56 -0.48
C HIS A 125 -9.14 7.03 0.96
N ILE A 126 -8.20 7.95 1.18
CA ILE A 126 -7.94 8.58 2.48
C ILE A 126 -9.15 9.43 2.91
N ASN A 127 -9.67 10.30 2.04
CA ASN A 127 -10.83 11.15 2.35
C ASN A 127 -12.07 10.32 2.69
N THR A 128 -12.40 9.30 1.89
CA THR A 128 -13.50 8.38 2.19
C THR A 128 -13.32 7.67 3.54
N SER A 129 -12.07 7.39 3.93
CA SER A 129 -11.78 6.78 5.24
C SER A 129 -11.92 7.78 6.40
N ILE A 130 -11.51 9.04 6.22
CA ILE A 130 -11.65 10.10 7.22
C ILE A 130 -13.13 10.41 7.48
N GLU A 131 -13.95 10.52 6.43
CA GLU A 131 -15.40 10.75 6.55
C GLU A 131 -16.08 9.69 7.43
N ARG A 132 -15.61 8.43 7.35
CA ARG A 132 -16.19 7.32 8.10
C ARG A 132 -15.64 7.17 9.51
N PHE A 133 -14.36 7.48 9.75
CA PHE A 133 -13.66 7.12 10.99
C PHE A 133 -13.12 8.31 11.79
N SER A 134 -13.29 9.55 11.33
CA SER A 134 -12.79 10.83 11.87
C SER A 134 -11.27 10.98 11.93
N ALA A 135 -10.54 9.90 12.25
CA ALA A 135 -9.09 9.83 12.23
C ALA A 135 -8.61 8.44 11.80
N ILE A 136 -7.50 8.41 11.08
CA ILE A 136 -6.89 7.20 10.54
C ILE A 136 -5.38 7.20 10.73
N LYS A 137 -4.76 6.02 10.63
CA LYS A 137 -3.31 5.84 10.56
C LYS A 137 -2.94 5.28 9.20
N VAL A 138 -2.19 6.05 8.44
CA VAL A 138 -1.78 5.70 7.08
C VAL A 138 -0.30 5.36 7.05
N ASN A 139 0.03 4.30 6.32
CA ASN A 139 1.38 3.97 5.93
C ASN A 139 1.40 3.55 4.45
N THR A 140 2.46 3.89 3.74
CA THR A 140 2.68 3.47 2.35
C THR A 140 3.94 2.63 2.19
N GLU A 141 3.93 1.75 1.19
CA GLU A 141 5.07 0.93 0.82
C GLU A 141 5.19 0.89 -0.70
N PHE A 142 6.27 1.47 -1.21
CA PHE A 142 6.54 1.59 -2.64
C PHE A 142 7.41 0.44 -3.13
N TYR A 143 7.05 -0.17 -4.25
CA TYR A 143 7.75 -1.31 -4.84
C TYR A 143 8.31 -0.95 -6.21
N ALA A 144 9.60 -1.21 -6.39
CA ALA A 144 10.29 -1.03 -7.67
C ALA A 144 11.32 -2.14 -7.92
N GLU A 145 11.50 -2.47 -9.18
CA GLU A 145 12.53 -3.38 -9.70
C GLU A 145 13.80 -2.59 -9.98
N PHE A 146 14.92 -3.11 -9.49
CA PHE A 146 16.27 -2.62 -9.75
C PHE A 146 17.06 -3.68 -10.48
N ILE A 147 17.99 -3.24 -11.33
CA ILE A 147 18.87 -4.10 -12.13
C ILE A 147 20.33 -3.75 -11.85
N LYS A 148 21.19 -4.78 -11.86
CA LYS A 148 22.66 -4.64 -11.81
C LYS A 148 23.30 -4.81 -13.18
N HIS A 149 24.57 -4.45 -13.29
CA HIS A 149 25.38 -4.65 -14.50
C HIS A 149 25.49 -6.12 -14.95
N ASP A 150 25.25 -7.09 -14.08
CA ASP A 150 25.26 -8.53 -14.37
C ASP A 150 23.87 -9.07 -14.75
N ASP A 151 22.94 -8.19 -15.13
CA ASP A 151 21.53 -8.46 -15.44
C ASP A 151 20.73 -9.06 -14.27
N THR A 152 21.28 -9.07 -13.04
CA THR A 152 20.53 -9.47 -11.86
C THR A 152 19.45 -8.44 -11.56
N THR A 153 18.18 -8.86 -11.56
CA THR A 153 17.04 -8.02 -11.19
C THR A 153 16.51 -8.37 -9.80
N GLU A 154 16.22 -7.35 -8.99
CA GLU A 154 15.63 -7.52 -7.67
C GLU A 154 14.56 -6.46 -7.41
N ILE A 155 13.48 -6.86 -6.75
CA ILE A 155 12.44 -5.92 -6.33
C ILE A 155 12.72 -5.46 -4.91
N LYS A 156 12.77 -4.14 -4.73
CA LYS A 156 12.97 -3.49 -3.45
C LYS A 156 11.70 -2.75 -3.04
N SER A 157 11.48 -2.71 -1.73
CA SER A 157 10.36 -2.04 -1.09
C SER A 157 10.84 -0.89 -0.22
N PHE A 158 10.21 0.27 -0.37
CA PHE A 158 10.52 1.48 0.40
C PHE A 158 9.28 1.87 1.21
N ASN A 159 9.37 1.67 2.52
CA ASN A 159 8.28 1.89 3.46
C ASN A 159 8.35 3.31 4.05
N THR A 160 7.22 3.98 4.20
CA THR A 160 7.12 5.29 4.86
C THR A 160 6.90 5.16 6.37
N LYS A 161 6.94 6.28 7.10
CA LYS A 161 6.55 6.26 8.51
C LYS A 161 5.02 6.21 8.59
N THR A 162 4.50 5.54 9.61
CA THR A 162 3.05 5.58 9.88
C THR A 162 2.69 6.96 10.43
N CYS A 163 1.73 7.62 9.79
CA CYS A 163 1.24 8.95 10.18
C CYS A 163 -0.24 8.88 10.57
N ALA A 164 -0.64 9.66 11.56
CA ALA A 164 -2.04 9.86 11.90
C ALA A 164 -2.59 11.02 11.05
N ILE A 165 -3.73 10.80 10.39
CA ILE A 165 -4.38 11.79 9.52
C ILE A 165 -5.82 11.96 9.99
N ASP A 166 -6.27 13.21 10.07
CA ASP A 166 -7.66 13.61 10.28
C ASP A 166 -8.04 14.72 9.28
N ALA A 167 -9.26 15.25 9.40
CA ALA A 167 -9.79 16.26 8.47
C ALA A 167 -9.07 17.62 8.52
N THR A 168 -8.16 17.85 9.48
CA THR A 168 -7.42 19.12 9.62
C THR A 168 -6.11 19.14 8.85
N ILE A 169 -5.61 17.97 8.42
CA ILE A 169 -4.32 17.84 7.74
C ILE A 169 -4.49 18.02 6.24
N SER A 170 -3.64 18.87 5.63
CA SER A 170 -3.52 18.97 4.18
C SER A 170 -2.94 17.67 3.63
N LEU A 171 -3.72 16.96 2.79
CA LEU A 171 -3.25 15.71 2.18
C LEU A 171 -2.12 15.94 1.18
N GLU A 172 -2.08 17.10 0.53
CA GLU A 172 -1.02 17.46 -0.43
C GLU A 172 0.32 17.62 0.29
N GLU A 173 0.36 18.42 1.35
CA GLU A 173 1.55 18.62 2.18
C GLU A 173 1.99 17.31 2.83
N TRP A 174 1.03 16.57 3.41
CA TRP A 174 1.32 15.26 3.99
C TRP A 174 1.91 14.30 2.96
N TYR A 175 1.34 14.24 1.75
CA TYR A 175 1.80 13.32 0.72
C TYR A 175 3.21 13.70 0.26
N GLU A 176 3.49 14.97 0.05
CA GLU A 176 4.82 15.41 -0.36
C GLU A 176 5.86 15.11 0.74
N ASP A 177 5.60 15.53 1.97
CA ASP A 177 6.57 15.47 3.07
C ASP A 177 6.75 14.04 3.64
N GLN A 178 5.68 13.24 3.68
CA GLN A 178 5.69 11.94 4.35
C GLN A 178 5.72 10.75 3.40
N VAL A 179 5.37 10.95 2.12
CA VAL A 179 5.32 9.89 1.11
C VAL A 179 6.33 10.13 0.00
N SER A 180 6.11 11.16 -0.82
CA SER A 180 6.87 11.43 -2.04
C SER A 180 8.36 11.65 -1.75
N SER A 181 8.70 12.71 -1.02
CA SER A 181 10.07 13.09 -0.71
C SER A 181 10.86 11.97 0.02
N PRO A 182 10.31 11.31 1.06
CA PRO A 182 11.01 10.21 1.73
C PRO A 182 11.24 8.97 0.85
N ILE A 183 10.31 8.63 -0.04
CA ILE A 183 10.49 7.50 -0.96
C ILE A 183 11.60 7.82 -1.96
N LEU A 184 11.55 9.00 -2.59
CA LEU A 184 12.55 9.43 -3.57
C LEU A 184 13.95 9.46 -2.96
N LYS A 185 14.09 10.02 -1.76
CA LYS A 185 15.36 10.05 -1.04
C LYS A 185 15.90 8.65 -0.76
N LYS A 186 15.06 7.72 -0.29
CA LYS A 186 15.50 6.34 -0.03
C LYS A 186 15.89 5.60 -1.31
N MET A 187 15.25 5.90 -2.44
CA MET A 187 15.61 5.33 -3.74
C MET A 187 16.95 5.86 -4.25
N GLU A 188 17.21 7.15 -4.06
CA GLU A 188 18.48 7.79 -4.40
C GLU A 188 19.61 7.22 -3.54
N GLU A 189 19.44 7.20 -2.21
CA GLU A 189 20.41 6.58 -1.28
C GLU A 189 20.67 5.10 -1.61
N PHE A 190 19.67 4.37 -2.13
CA PHE A 190 19.83 2.97 -2.52
C PHE A 190 20.68 2.81 -3.79
N GLN A 191 20.56 3.73 -4.74
CA GLN A 191 21.35 3.72 -5.98
C GLN A 191 22.79 4.22 -5.73
N GLU A 192 22.98 5.18 -4.84
CA GLU A 192 24.28 5.82 -4.55
C GLU A 192 25.23 4.97 -3.70
N ARG A 193 24.73 4.04 -2.87
CA ARG A 193 25.56 3.23 -1.94
C ARG A 193 26.38 2.12 -2.63
N ASP A 194 27.08 2.44 -3.70
CA ASP A 194 28.15 1.65 -4.34
C ASP A 194 27.75 0.27 -4.90
N SER A 195 26.46 -0.05 -4.98
CA SER A 195 26.01 -1.43 -5.26
C SER A 195 25.56 -1.69 -6.70
N GLY A 196 25.79 -0.74 -7.61
CA GLY A 196 25.58 -0.90 -9.05
C GLY A 196 24.12 -1.14 -9.44
N TRP A 197 23.17 -0.75 -8.57
CA TRP A 197 21.75 -0.88 -8.81
C TRP A 197 21.23 0.34 -9.56
N ALA A 198 20.58 0.10 -10.69
CA ALA A 198 19.80 1.10 -11.41
C ALA A 198 18.32 0.78 -11.29
N LEU A 199 17.48 1.81 -11.19
CA LEU A 199 16.03 1.63 -11.28
C LEU A 199 15.68 1.06 -12.67
N SER A 200 15.03 -0.09 -12.70
CA SER A 200 14.57 -0.74 -13.94
C SER A 200 13.10 -0.44 -14.21
N ARG A 201 12.25 -0.60 -13.19
CA ARG A 201 10.79 -0.46 -13.34
C ARG A 201 10.12 -0.10 -12.03
N ILE A 202 9.11 0.76 -12.09
CA ILE A 202 8.22 1.04 -10.96
C ILE A 202 7.04 0.08 -11.02
N GLU A 203 6.73 -0.60 -9.92
CA GLU A 203 5.68 -1.62 -9.91
C GLU A 203 4.37 -1.08 -9.35
N ASN A 204 4.37 -0.66 -8.08
CA ASN A 204 3.19 -0.17 -7.39
C ASN A 204 3.54 0.56 -6.09
N ILE A 205 2.56 1.28 -5.53
CA ILE A 205 2.60 1.76 -4.15
C ILE A 205 1.39 1.22 -3.39
N CYS A 206 1.66 0.48 -2.32
CA CYS A 206 0.64 -0.01 -1.40
C CYS A 206 0.34 1.04 -0.33
N VAL A 207 -0.93 1.25 -0.04
CA VAL A 207 -1.43 2.12 1.02
C VAL A 207 -2.17 1.29 2.05
N ASN A 208 -1.78 1.44 3.31
CA ASN A 208 -2.33 0.75 4.46
C ASN A 208 -3.04 1.76 5.35
N ILE A 209 -4.37 1.67 5.43
CA ILE A 209 -5.19 2.55 6.26
C ILE A 209 -5.72 1.77 7.45
N ASN A 210 -5.38 2.22 8.65
CA ASN A 210 -5.80 1.63 9.91
C ASN A 210 -6.68 2.61 10.69
N LYS A 211 -7.64 2.09 11.47
CA LYS A 211 -8.46 2.92 12.33
C LYS A 211 -7.58 3.60 13.38
N HIS A 212 -7.70 4.91 13.51
CA HIS A 212 -7.11 5.65 14.61
C HIS A 212 -8.20 6.15 15.54
N THR A 213 -8.09 5.76 16.81
CA THR A 213 -8.92 6.36 17.86
C THR A 213 -7.95 7.15 18.72
N PRO A 214 -7.75 8.45 18.43
CA PRO A 214 -6.98 9.29 19.32
C PRO A 214 -7.63 9.21 20.71
N MET A 215 -6.82 9.13 21.76
CA MET A 215 -7.35 9.23 23.11
C MET A 215 -8.02 10.60 23.21
N CYS A 216 -9.32 10.63 23.44
CA CYS A 216 -10.05 11.88 23.59
C CYS A 216 -9.44 12.67 24.75
N ALA A 217 -8.67 13.70 24.46
CA ALA A 217 -8.00 14.55 25.45
C ALA A 217 -8.96 15.47 26.24
N GLY A 218 -10.28 15.24 26.15
CA GLY A 218 -11.32 16.06 26.78
C GLY A 218 -12.27 15.28 27.71
N CYS A 219 -12.06 13.99 27.93
CA CYS A 219 -13.00 13.20 28.72
C CYS A 219 -12.50 13.07 30.15
N TYR A 220 -13.21 13.70 31.09
CA TYR A 220 -13.14 13.34 32.50
C TYR A 220 -13.26 11.81 32.65
N ILE A 221 -12.15 11.15 32.97
CA ILE A 221 -12.14 9.71 33.22
C ILE A 221 -12.51 9.54 34.68
N LYS A 222 -13.64 8.88 34.95
CA LYS A 222 -14.06 8.60 36.32
C LYS A 222 -12.97 7.78 37.02
N THR A 223 -12.45 8.32 38.11
CA THR A 223 -11.40 7.64 38.90
C THR A 223 -11.96 6.33 39.44
N PRO A 224 -11.23 5.20 39.29
CA PRO A 224 -11.59 3.95 39.93
C PRO A 224 -11.79 4.13 41.45
N THR A 225 -12.74 3.39 42.02
CA THR A 225 -13.14 3.49 43.43
C THR A 225 -11.94 3.34 44.37
N TYR A 226 -11.09 2.34 44.15
CA TYR A 226 -9.91 2.10 44.99
C TYR A 226 -8.89 3.26 45.05
N ILE A 227 -8.87 4.15 44.05
CA ILE A 227 -8.01 5.37 44.05
C ILE A 227 -8.75 6.51 44.74
N ARG A 228 -10.02 6.71 44.38
CA ARG A 228 -10.88 7.75 44.93
C ARG A 228 -11.03 7.61 46.45
N ASP A 229 -11.17 6.39 46.93
CA ASP A 229 -11.43 6.08 48.34
C ASP A 229 -10.19 6.37 49.20
N LYS A 230 -8.98 6.37 48.61
CA LYS A 230 -7.73 6.79 49.27
C LYS A 230 -7.61 8.31 49.44
N LYS A 231 -8.47 9.10 48.77
CA LYS A 231 -8.47 10.58 48.78
C LYS A 231 -7.12 11.25 48.45
N ALA A 232 -6.19 10.51 47.83
CA ALA A 232 -4.84 10.98 47.52
C ALA A 232 -4.73 11.71 46.17
N VAL A 233 -5.78 11.66 45.35
CA VAL A 233 -5.79 12.22 43.99
C VAL A 233 -7.06 13.04 43.79
N ILE A 234 -6.91 14.25 43.25
CA ILE A 234 -8.02 15.12 42.84
C ILE A 234 -8.30 14.87 41.36
N ASN A 235 -9.50 14.39 41.03
CA ASN A 235 -9.91 14.19 39.65
C ASN A 235 -10.67 15.42 39.16
N ILE A 236 -9.96 16.34 38.51
CA ILE A 236 -10.49 17.61 38.03
C ILE A 236 -11.37 17.34 36.80
N LYS A 237 -12.63 17.74 36.88
CA LYS A 237 -13.55 17.70 35.75
C LYS A 237 -13.47 19.02 35.01
N SER A 238 -12.85 19.02 33.82
CA SER A 238 -12.94 20.17 32.95
C SER A 238 -14.21 20.14 32.10
N ASN A 239 -14.83 21.31 31.92
CA ASN A 239 -15.89 21.54 30.94
C ASN A 239 -15.37 22.24 29.68
N ASP A 240 -14.10 22.63 29.66
CA ASP A 240 -13.39 23.12 28.48
C ASP A 240 -12.49 22.01 27.92
N CYS A 241 -12.15 22.09 26.64
CA CYS A 241 -11.19 21.17 26.01
C CYS A 241 -9.72 21.49 26.39
N ALA A 242 -9.48 22.21 27.49
CA ALA A 242 -8.16 22.70 27.88
C ALA A 242 -7.50 21.86 28.99
N CYS A 243 -7.77 20.54 29.02
CA CYS A 243 -7.25 19.60 30.03
C CYS A 243 -5.71 19.59 30.20
N PHE A 244 -4.96 20.17 29.26
CA PHE A 244 -3.49 20.25 29.27
C PHE A 244 -2.95 21.64 28.90
N ALA A 245 -3.74 22.70 29.05
CA ALA A 245 -3.20 24.06 28.94
C ALA A 245 -2.27 24.34 30.13
N TRP A 246 -1.05 24.81 29.85
CA TRP A 246 -0.05 25.16 30.87
C TRP A 246 -0.16 26.63 31.27
#